data_AF-A0A972DQM3-F1
#
_entry.id   AF-A0A972DQM3-F1
#
_cell.length_a   1.000
_cell.length_b   1.000
_cell.length_c   1.000
_cell.angle_alpha   90.00
_cell.angle_beta   90.00
_cell.angle_gamma   90.00
#
_symmetry.space_group_name_H-M   'P 1'
#
loop_
_entity.id
_entity.type
_entity.pdbx_description
1 polymer ?
#
loop_
_entity_poly.entity_id
_entity_poly.type
_entity_poly.pdbx_seq_one_letter_code
_entity_poly.pdbx_strand_id
1 'polypeptide(L)'
;MSREPSRRAPWARIAAVLTVCLLPGPVRAGVVILANRTDASPRVTITAGGAARQFQLGAGEVLRLELADKAEASFDDGHGPAAYRLAPDSLYYLTVDGGRLVVQRAEFAPAAPSEAARLDSEPPERQPGPKPSDDGIAALLHMGVVPVMVLVDDEEPAVKTLWEERLRRRVEMASEIIAPYCGIRFRAVATGTWDTDDGNADWGEAMREFEIEVNPLPAALAIGFTSQFQLLGRGRAHLGTIGGPLRPHILIREGPPKVSEPERLEVLVHELGHYLGAVHCPQTDSVMRPLLADGRARSRAFPIRFDGVNALIMSLVGREIRHGGIQTLSQASPKTKQQLLAIFSTAAGAIPGDRVAERHIKMLDVTPIRVPPLAVEPDSLASSARTVVEAVVDTARANCSQVEPASGDELTALLVRRAAAAAEGLPERFRKNAFLVGLAVALDDSTLLRNNPLTGPLCRQVETDAERGARLAVLGAPTMAGRRDLAQHFGVSCGLAALLGPTAAETVGVAKELADARRGSGF
;
A
#
# COMPACT_ATOMS: atom_id res chain seq x y z
N MET A 1 -9.89 -14.06 -88.10
CA MET A 1 -8.66 -13.24 -88.22
C MET A 1 -8.36 -12.64 -86.86
N SER A 2 -7.08 -12.68 -86.45
CA SER A 2 -6.45 -11.95 -85.33
C SER A 2 -6.81 -12.43 -83.90
N ARG A 3 -6.09 -13.39 -83.30
CA ARG A 3 -4.85 -13.27 -82.48
C ARG A 3 -4.95 -12.31 -81.27
N GLU A 4 -5.33 -12.88 -80.12
CA GLU A 4 -4.78 -12.85 -78.72
C GLU A 4 -3.74 -11.77 -78.27
N PRO A 5 -3.41 -11.60 -76.95
CA PRO A 5 -3.99 -12.17 -75.71
C PRO A 5 -3.98 -11.25 -74.43
N SER A 6 -4.41 -11.86 -73.31
CA SER A 6 -3.78 -11.77 -71.96
C SER A 6 -4.17 -10.67 -70.97
N ARG A 7 -4.98 -11.03 -69.95
CA ARG A 7 -4.55 -11.25 -68.55
C ARG A 7 -5.78 -11.54 -67.67
N ARG A 8 -5.99 -12.81 -67.31
CA ARG A 8 -6.90 -13.22 -66.24
C ARG A 8 -6.06 -13.45 -64.98
N ALA A 9 -6.34 -12.71 -63.91
CA ALA A 9 -5.83 -13.01 -62.57
C ALA A 9 -6.86 -13.88 -61.84
N PRO A 10 -6.45 -14.97 -61.15
CA PRO A 10 -7.37 -15.86 -60.47
C PRO A 10 -7.71 -15.35 -59.06
N TRP A 11 -8.99 -15.47 -58.70
CA TRP A 11 -9.53 -15.22 -57.37
C TRP A 11 -9.13 -16.35 -56.42
N ALA A 12 -8.25 -16.07 -55.46
CA ALA A 12 -8.01 -16.92 -54.30
C ALA A 12 -8.54 -16.20 -53.05
N ARG A 13 -9.67 -16.70 -52.53
CA ARG A 13 -10.23 -16.29 -51.24
C ARG A 13 -9.31 -16.77 -50.13
N ILE A 14 -8.58 -15.86 -49.50
CA ILE A 14 -7.88 -16.12 -48.24
C ILE A 14 -8.88 -15.88 -47.11
N ALA A 15 -9.38 -16.96 -46.51
CA ALA A 15 -10.04 -16.90 -45.22
C ALA A 15 -8.96 -16.73 -44.13
N ALA A 16 -8.83 -15.51 -43.61
CA ALA A 16 -8.00 -15.26 -42.44
C ALA A 16 -8.71 -15.79 -41.20
N VAL A 17 -8.31 -16.98 -40.74
CA VAL A 17 -8.61 -17.46 -39.38
C VAL A 17 -7.78 -16.61 -38.43
N LEU A 18 -8.43 -15.65 -37.79
CA LEU A 18 -7.89 -14.90 -36.65
C LEU A 18 -7.80 -15.86 -35.47
N THR A 19 -6.72 -16.63 -35.40
CA THR A 19 -6.30 -17.29 -34.16
C THR A 19 -5.89 -16.17 -33.20
N VAL A 20 -6.83 -15.73 -32.37
CA VAL A 20 -6.50 -14.94 -31.19
C VAL A 20 -5.63 -15.84 -30.32
N CYS A 21 -4.31 -15.69 -30.43
CA CYS A 21 -3.39 -16.17 -29.42
C CYS A 21 -3.77 -15.46 -28.12
N LEU A 22 -4.61 -16.12 -27.31
CA LEU A 22 -4.71 -15.87 -25.88
C LEU A 22 -3.31 -16.11 -25.31
N LEU A 23 -2.47 -15.08 -25.37
CA LEU A 23 -1.22 -15.08 -24.62
C LEU A 23 -1.63 -15.30 -23.16
N PRO A 24 -1.15 -16.36 -22.49
CA PRO A 24 -1.39 -16.52 -21.07
C PRO A 24 -0.90 -15.23 -20.39
N GLY A 25 -1.79 -14.57 -19.65
CA GLY A 25 -1.41 -13.42 -18.85
C GLY A 25 -0.24 -13.78 -17.93
N PRO A 26 0.58 -12.82 -17.50
CA PRO A 26 1.74 -13.10 -16.66
C PRO A 26 1.31 -13.93 -15.44
N VAL A 27 1.82 -15.16 -15.35
CA VAL A 27 1.56 -16.06 -14.22
C VAL A 27 2.15 -15.39 -12.98
N ARG A 28 1.28 -14.93 -12.08
CA ARG A 28 1.71 -14.35 -10.80
C ARG A 28 2.29 -15.45 -9.93
N ALA A 29 3.50 -15.26 -9.43
CA ALA A 29 4.13 -16.19 -8.51
C ALA A 29 3.24 -16.43 -7.27
N GLY A 30 3.02 -17.71 -6.96
CA GLY A 30 2.40 -18.19 -5.74
C GLY A 30 3.30 -17.98 -4.53
N VAL A 31 2.73 -18.05 -3.32
CA VAL A 31 3.53 -18.03 -2.09
C VAL A 31 3.36 -19.33 -1.31
N VAL A 32 4.46 -19.92 -0.84
CA VAL A 32 4.42 -21.04 0.10
C VAL A 32 5.05 -20.61 1.42
N ILE A 33 4.38 -20.97 2.51
CA ILE A 33 4.90 -20.82 3.87
C ILE A 33 5.23 -22.20 4.42
N LEU A 34 6.45 -22.38 4.90
CA LEU A 34 6.91 -23.58 5.61
C LEU A 34 7.32 -23.17 7.04
N ALA A 35 6.54 -23.59 8.03
CA ALA A 35 6.77 -23.27 9.43
C ALA A 35 7.26 -24.48 10.22
N ASN A 36 8.36 -24.35 10.94
CA ASN A 36 8.90 -25.41 11.78
C ASN A 36 8.21 -25.42 13.14
N ARG A 37 7.45 -26.48 13.44
CA ARG A 37 6.80 -26.69 14.75
C ARG A 37 7.51 -27.74 15.60
N THR A 38 8.78 -28.02 15.28
CA THR A 38 9.64 -28.94 16.04
C THR A 38 10.71 -28.17 16.80
N ASP A 39 11.28 -28.79 17.83
CA ASP A 39 12.46 -28.26 18.54
C ASP A 39 13.77 -28.49 17.77
N ALA A 40 13.72 -29.30 16.70
CA ALA A 40 14.85 -29.56 15.83
C ALA A 40 15.10 -28.39 14.89
N SER A 41 16.33 -28.30 14.39
CA SER A 41 16.68 -27.39 13.30
C SER A 41 16.99 -28.21 12.04
N PRO A 42 15.97 -28.66 11.28
CA PRO A 42 16.21 -29.42 10.07
C PRO A 42 16.82 -28.56 8.97
N ARG A 43 17.61 -29.23 8.13
CA ARG A 43 18.16 -28.68 6.90
C ARG A 43 17.24 -29.07 5.76
N VAL A 44 16.53 -28.08 5.21
CA VAL A 44 15.52 -28.27 4.17
C VAL A 44 16.05 -27.76 2.84
N THR A 45 16.01 -28.59 1.81
CA THR A 45 16.35 -28.20 0.45
C THR A 45 15.06 -27.97 -0.33
N ILE A 46 14.88 -26.75 -0.82
CA ILE A 46 13.75 -26.36 -1.66
C ILE A 46 14.18 -26.42 -3.11
N THR A 47 13.45 -27.19 -3.90
CA THR A 47 13.64 -27.31 -5.35
C THR A 47 12.46 -26.67 -6.06
N ALA A 48 12.70 -25.65 -6.89
CA ALA A 48 11.66 -24.96 -7.65
C ALA A 48 12.20 -24.47 -8.99
N GLY A 49 11.42 -24.63 -10.06
CA GLY A 49 11.83 -24.20 -11.40
C GLY A 49 13.19 -24.75 -11.85
N GLY A 50 13.58 -25.92 -11.33
CA GLY A 50 14.85 -26.57 -11.60
C GLY A 50 16.05 -26.13 -10.74
N ALA A 51 15.87 -25.18 -9.84
CA ALA A 51 16.89 -24.77 -8.90
C ALA A 51 16.69 -25.39 -7.52
N ALA A 52 17.78 -25.80 -6.86
CA ALA A 52 17.75 -26.26 -5.47
C ALA A 52 18.49 -25.29 -4.56
N ARG A 53 17.85 -24.89 -3.45
CA ARG A 53 18.48 -24.07 -2.41
C ARG A 53 18.22 -24.65 -1.04
N GLN A 54 19.27 -24.65 -0.22
CA GLN A 54 19.24 -25.20 1.12
C GLN A 54 19.00 -24.10 2.16
N PHE A 55 18.15 -24.41 3.13
CA PHE A 55 17.78 -23.56 4.25
C PHE A 55 17.94 -24.33 5.54
N GLN A 56 18.48 -23.67 6.55
CA GLN A 56 18.51 -24.16 7.92
C GLN A 56 17.31 -23.54 8.63
N LEU A 57 16.36 -24.34 9.10
CA LEU A 57 15.11 -23.83 9.68
C LEU A 57 15.09 -24.12 11.18
N GLY A 58 15.30 -23.10 12.01
CA GLY A 58 15.30 -23.19 13.46
C GLY A 58 13.92 -23.49 14.05
N ALA A 59 13.89 -23.78 15.36
CA ALA A 59 12.64 -24.07 16.07
C ALA A 59 11.69 -22.85 16.06
N GLY A 60 10.46 -23.06 15.58
CA GLY A 60 9.45 -22.00 15.43
C GLY A 60 9.73 -21.01 14.30
N GLU A 61 10.77 -21.21 13.48
CA GLU A 61 11.03 -20.36 12.32
C GLU A 61 10.05 -20.62 11.17
N VAL A 62 9.80 -19.57 10.40
CA VAL A 62 8.91 -19.59 9.24
C VAL A 62 9.69 -19.18 8.01
N LEU A 63 9.67 -20.04 6.99
CA LEU A 63 10.26 -19.79 5.69
C LEU A 63 9.17 -19.42 4.68
N ARG A 64 9.33 -18.26 4.04
CA ARG A 64 8.50 -17.80 2.93
C ARG A 64 9.21 -18.08 1.61
N LEU A 65 8.47 -18.63 0.65
CA LEU A 65 8.95 -18.94 -0.69
C LEU A 65 8.02 -18.29 -1.72
N GLU A 66 8.55 -17.43 -2.58
CA GLU A 66 7.85 -16.97 -3.78
C GLU A 66 8.16 -17.94 -4.93
N LEU A 67 7.12 -18.48 -5.56
CA LEU A 67 7.23 -19.57 -6.50
C LEU A 67 6.46 -19.25 -7.78
N ALA A 68 7.15 -19.20 -8.92
CA ALA A 68 6.48 -19.09 -10.22
C ALA A 68 5.71 -20.37 -10.60
N ASP A 69 6.18 -21.52 -10.10
CA ASP A 69 5.65 -22.86 -10.38
C ASP A 69 5.71 -23.79 -9.15
N LYS A 70 5.30 -25.05 -9.29
CA LYS A 70 5.34 -26.07 -8.21
C LYS A 70 6.75 -26.17 -7.60
N ALA A 71 6.81 -26.30 -6.27
CA ALA A 71 8.07 -26.55 -5.54
C ALA A 71 8.05 -27.89 -4.80
N GLU A 72 9.23 -28.35 -4.44
CA GLU A 72 9.45 -29.53 -3.62
C GLU A 72 10.33 -29.18 -2.43
N ALA A 73 9.97 -29.64 -1.23
CA ALA A 73 10.83 -29.59 -0.05
C ALA A 73 11.38 -30.98 0.24
N SER A 74 12.69 -31.08 0.37
CA SER A 74 13.39 -32.32 0.72
C SER A 74 14.29 -32.15 1.94
N PHE A 75 14.33 -33.15 2.80
CA PHE A 75 15.09 -33.15 4.05
C PHE A 75 15.28 -34.58 4.56
N ASP A 76 16.17 -34.78 5.54
CA ASP A 76 16.28 -36.05 6.26
C ASP A 76 15.14 -36.15 7.28
N ASP A 77 14.31 -37.19 7.17
CA ASP A 77 13.18 -37.43 8.08
C ASP A 77 13.56 -38.14 9.38
N GLY A 78 14.85 -38.44 9.60
CA GLY A 78 15.37 -39.25 10.69
C GLY A 78 15.54 -40.73 10.32
N HIS A 79 14.99 -41.16 9.18
CA HIS A 79 15.16 -42.48 8.58
C HIS A 79 15.71 -42.41 7.15
N GLY A 80 16.07 -41.23 6.67
CA GLY A 80 16.62 -41.00 5.35
C GLY A 80 15.94 -39.84 4.61
N PRO A 81 16.30 -39.61 3.34
CA PRO A 81 15.76 -38.51 2.56
C PRO A 81 14.26 -38.68 2.28
N ALA A 82 13.49 -37.63 2.58
CA ALA A 82 12.09 -37.47 2.22
C ALA A 82 11.91 -36.22 1.36
N ALA A 83 10.92 -36.23 0.48
CA ALA A 83 10.57 -35.14 -0.42
C ALA A 83 9.05 -34.95 -0.47
N TYR A 84 8.61 -33.70 -0.41
CA TYR A 84 7.20 -33.31 -0.35
C TYR A 84 6.92 -32.21 -1.36
N ARG A 85 5.87 -32.39 -2.15
CA ARG A 85 5.41 -31.36 -3.09
C ARG A 85 4.67 -30.25 -2.34
N LEU A 86 5.03 -29.01 -2.65
CA LEU A 86 4.46 -27.81 -2.06
C LEU A 86 3.57 -27.10 -3.10
N ALA A 87 2.29 -26.98 -2.78
CA ALA A 87 1.32 -26.27 -3.58
C ALA A 87 1.40 -24.76 -3.30
N PRO A 88 1.33 -23.90 -4.32
CA PRO A 88 1.19 -22.45 -4.16
C PRO A 88 0.09 -22.02 -3.19
N ASP A 89 0.25 -20.83 -2.62
CA ASP A 89 -0.69 -20.16 -1.73
C ASP A 89 -1.11 -21.01 -0.52
N SER A 90 -0.17 -21.78 0.03
CA SER A 90 -0.42 -22.75 1.08
C SER A 90 0.58 -22.65 2.23
N LEU A 91 0.12 -23.04 3.41
CA LEU A 91 0.92 -23.17 4.62
C LEU A 91 1.18 -24.65 4.92
N TYR A 92 2.43 -24.95 5.26
CA TYR A 92 2.91 -26.26 5.65
C TYR A 92 3.61 -26.18 7.00
N TYR A 93 3.39 -27.19 7.84
CA TYR A 93 4.08 -27.37 9.11
C TYR A 93 5.04 -28.54 9.01
N LEU A 94 6.27 -28.33 9.47
CA LEU A 94 7.16 -29.44 9.84
C LEU A 94 6.83 -29.86 11.26
N THR A 95 6.46 -31.13 11.42
CA THR A 95 6.07 -31.75 12.69
C THR A 95 6.78 -33.08 12.85
N VAL A 96 6.81 -33.63 14.07
CA VAL A 96 7.27 -35.00 14.31
C VAL A 96 6.07 -35.93 14.43
N ASP A 97 6.04 -36.98 13.62
CA ASP A 97 5.05 -38.06 13.71
C ASP A 97 5.76 -39.43 13.71
N GLY A 98 5.48 -40.26 14.71
CA GLY A 98 6.14 -41.56 14.87
C GLY A 98 7.67 -41.50 14.95
N GLY A 99 8.24 -40.39 15.44
CA GLY A 99 9.70 -40.15 15.49
C GLY A 99 10.31 -39.66 14.17
N ARG A 100 9.49 -39.44 13.13
CA ARG A 100 9.91 -38.93 11.82
C ARG A 100 9.53 -37.48 11.64
N LEU A 101 10.38 -36.72 10.97
CA LEU A 101 10.01 -35.39 10.51
C LEU A 101 9.06 -35.52 9.31
N VAL A 102 7.88 -34.91 9.40
CA VAL A 102 6.86 -34.94 8.35
C VAL A 102 6.38 -33.53 8.01
N VAL A 103 5.94 -33.34 6.77
CA VAL A 103 5.28 -32.10 6.32
C VAL A 103 3.78 -32.31 6.29
N GLN A 104 3.06 -31.47 7.03
CA GLN A 104 1.60 -31.44 7.05
C GLN A 104 1.10 -30.13 6.46
N ARG A 105 0.17 -30.19 5.52
CA ARG A 105 -0.50 -28.99 4.99
C ARG A 105 -1.49 -28.48 6.02
N ALA A 106 -1.50 -27.18 6.27
CA ALA A 106 -2.55 -26.55 7.06
C ALA A 106 -3.86 -26.52 6.26
N GLU A 107 -4.94 -26.97 6.85
CA GLU A 107 -6.28 -26.89 6.27
C GLU A 107 -7.05 -25.71 6.87
N PHE A 108 -7.77 -25.00 6.03
CA PHE A 108 -8.64 -23.89 6.42
C PHE A 108 -10.06 -24.22 5.98
N ALA A 109 -11.05 -23.83 6.78
CA ALA A 109 -12.45 -24.09 6.49
C ALA A 109 -12.82 -23.55 5.09
N PRO A 110 -13.47 -24.34 4.23
CA PRO A 110 -13.84 -23.88 2.90
C PRO A 110 -14.80 -22.69 3.01
N ALA A 111 -14.50 -21.59 2.33
CA ALA A 111 -15.50 -20.57 2.04
C ALA A 111 -16.66 -21.24 1.27
N ALA A 112 -17.91 -20.86 1.54
CA ALA A 112 -19.09 -21.45 0.89
C ALA A 112 -18.87 -21.63 -0.63
N PRO A 113 -19.29 -22.78 -1.21
CA PRO A 113 -18.73 -23.24 -2.46
C PRO A 113 -19.13 -22.35 -3.65
N SER A 114 -18.12 -21.74 -4.28
CA SER A 114 -18.16 -21.40 -5.71
C SER A 114 -17.71 -22.65 -6.50
N GLU A 115 -18.42 -22.97 -7.59
CA GLU A 115 -18.17 -24.13 -8.46
C GLU A 115 -16.73 -24.23 -9.01
N ALA A 116 -15.91 -23.18 -8.87
CA ALA A 116 -14.51 -23.17 -9.26
C ALA A 116 -13.56 -23.92 -8.29
N ALA A 117 -14.01 -24.31 -7.08
CA ALA A 117 -13.14 -24.86 -6.03
C ALA A 117 -12.98 -26.40 -6.03
N ARG A 118 -13.40 -27.09 -7.10
CA ARG A 118 -13.34 -28.57 -7.18
C ARG A 118 -12.07 -29.14 -7.84
N LEU A 119 -11.11 -28.31 -8.24
CA LEU A 119 -9.77 -28.77 -8.60
C LEU A 119 -8.79 -28.36 -7.50
N ASP A 120 -7.93 -29.29 -7.05
CA ASP A 120 -6.80 -29.14 -6.11
C ASP A 120 -7.03 -29.48 -4.61
N SER A 121 -7.85 -30.50 -4.34
CA SER A 121 -7.90 -31.19 -3.03
C SER A 121 -7.25 -32.58 -3.10
N GLU A 122 -5.97 -32.66 -3.46
CA GLU A 122 -5.18 -33.89 -3.29
C GLU A 122 -4.20 -33.75 -2.11
N PRO A 123 -4.07 -34.79 -1.25
CA PRO A 123 -3.04 -34.85 -0.22
C PRO A 123 -1.63 -34.75 -0.82
N PRO A 124 -0.63 -34.20 -0.10
CA PRO A 124 0.74 -34.19 -0.59
C PRO A 124 1.26 -35.63 -0.76
N GLU A 125 1.51 -36.03 -2.00
CA GLU A 125 2.01 -37.36 -2.35
C GLU A 125 3.54 -37.36 -2.49
N ARG A 126 4.20 -38.39 -1.94
CA ARG A 126 5.66 -38.59 -2.01
C ARG A 126 6.02 -39.08 -3.42
N GLN A 127 6.82 -38.33 -4.18
CA GLN A 127 7.18 -38.70 -5.56
C GLN A 127 8.70 -38.54 -5.84
N PRO A 128 9.27 -39.25 -6.84
CA PRO A 128 10.64 -39.03 -7.30
C PRO A 128 10.75 -37.81 -8.23
N GLY A 129 11.71 -36.92 -7.96
CA GLY A 129 11.80 -35.58 -8.55
C GLY A 129 12.26 -35.52 -10.02
N PRO A 130 11.79 -34.53 -10.80
CA PRO A 130 12.25 -34.25 -12.17
C PRO A 130 13.57 -33.44 -12.21
N LYS A 131 14.24 -33.45 -13.37
CA LYS A 131 15.56 -32.85 -13.60
C LYS A 131 15.54 -31.32 -13.77
N PRO A 132 16.64 -30.64 -13.41
CA PRO A 132 16.74 -29.18 -13.31
C PRO A 132 16.85 -28.41 -14.65
N SER A 133 16.43 -27.14 -14.63
CA SER A 133 16.61 -26.09 -15.64
C SER A 133 16.83 -24.74 -14.93
N ASP A 134 17.55 -23.80 -15.53
CA ASP A 134 18.29 -22.75 -14.81
C ASP A 134 17.57 -21.40 -14.50
N ASP A 135 16.29 -21.20 -14.86
CA ASP A 135 15.72 -19.84 -14.89
C ASP A 135 14.80 -19.43 -13.69
N GLY A 136 14.64 -20.27 -12.65
CA GLY A 136 13.60 -20.07 -11.62
C GLY A 136 13.90 -19.16 -10.41
N ILE A 137 15.16 -18.77 -10.15
CA ILE A 137 15.58 -18.23 -8.83
C ILE A 137 15.47 -16.70 -8.72
N ALA A 138 15.62 -15.95 -9.81
CA ALA A 138 15.74 -14.49 -9.76
C ALA A 138 14.45 -13.77 -9.29
N ALA A 139 13.31 -14.45 -9.24
CA ALA A 139 12.01 -13.91 -8.82
C ALA A 139 11.81 -13.85 -7.29
N LEU A 140 12.73 -14.39 -6.47
CA LEU A 140 12.53 -14.63 -5.03
C LEU A 140 12.48 -13.38 -4.12
N LEU A 141 12.72 -12.16 -4.61
CA LEU A 141 12.94 -10.98 -3.75
C LEU A 141 12.39 -9.65 -4.31
N HIS A 142 11.27 -9.65 -5.04
CA HIS A 142 10.62 -8.37 -5.35
C HIS A 142 9.95 -7.81 -4.08
N MET A 143 10.63 -6.87 -3.42
CA MET A 143 10.14 -6.20 -2.21
C MET A 143 9.35 -4.94 -2.58
N GLY A 144 8.12 -4.82 -2.09
CA GLY A 144 7.34 -3.59 -2.14
C GLY A 144 7.79 -2.62 -1.04
N VAL A 145 7.51 -1.33 -1.21
CA VAL A 145 7.78 -0.30 -0.19
C VAL A 145 6.48 0.43 0.13
N VAL A 146 6.11 0.43 1.41
CA VAL A 146 5.05 1.29 1.96
C VAL A 146 5.73 2.50 2.58
N PRO A 147 5.58 3.71 2.01
CA PRO A 147 6.09 4.92 2.63
C PRO A 147 5.30 5.24 3.89
N VAL A 148 6.01 5.64 4.95
CA VAL A 148 5.47 5.93 6.29
C VAL A 148 5.76 7.38 6.68
N MET A 149 4.74 8.05 7.20
CA MET A 149 4.87 9.30 7.94
C MET A 149 4.91 8.97 9.44
N VAL A 150 5.93 9.44 10.14
CA VAL A 150 6.11 9.24 11.57
C VAL A 150 5.73 10.53 12.30
N LEU A 151 4.71 10.49 13.13
CA LEU A 151 4.27 11.67 13.88
C LEU A 151 4.41 11.45 15.38
N VAL A 152 4.63 12.52 16.13
CA VAL A 152 4.49 12.57 17.59
C VAL A 152 3.45 13.61 17.97
N ASP A 153 2.83 13.46 19.14
CA ASP A 153 1.97 14.52 19.66
C ASP A 153 2.79 15.75 20.06
N ASP A 154 2.12 16.88 20.21
CA ASP A 154 2.71 18.15 20.62
C ASP A 154 3.23 18.13 22.08
N GLU A 155 2.81 17.13 22.86
CA GLU A 155 3.35 16.83 24.20
C GLU A 155 4.69 16.05 24.20
N GLU A 156 5.21 15.58 23.07
CA GLU A 156 6.46 14.79 23.05
C GLU A 156 7.63 15.60 23.66
N PRO A 157 8.20 15.13 24.80
CA PRO A 157 9.14 15.93 25.58
C PRO A 157 10.56 15.98 24.97
N ALA A 158 10.90 15.06 24.06
CA ALA A 158 12.20 15.05 23.41
C ALA A 158 12.30 16.14 22.33
N VAL A 159 13.50 16.69 22.13
CA VAL A 159 13.73 17.59 21.00
C VAL A 159 13.59 16.85 19.66
N LYS A 160 13.13 17.57 18.64
CA LYS A 160 12.79 17.02 17.31
C LYS A 160 13.80 16.02 16.75
N THR A 161 15.07 16.39 16.74
CA THR A 161 16.14 15.55 16.18
C THR A 161 16.27 14.20 16.88
N LEU A 162 16.08 14.15 18.21
CA LEU A 162 16.23 12.92 18.99
C LEU A 162 15.05 11.97 18.79
N TRP A 163 13.81 12.47 18.84
CA TRP A 163 12.66 11.59 18.63
C TRP A 163 12.58 11.14 17.17
N GLU A 164 12.92 11.99 16.19
CA GLU A 164 12.89 11.61 14.78
C GLU A 164 13.85 10.45 14.51
N GLU A 165 15.09 10.55 14.99
CA GLU A 165 16.09 9.49 14.84
C GLU A 165 15.62 8.18 15.50
N ARG A 166 15.15 8.26 16.76
CA ARG A 166 14.65 7.12 17.54
C ARG A 166 13.53 6.39 16.80
N LEU A 167 12.49 7.13 16.38
CA LEU A 167 11.28 6.55 15.80
C LEU A 167 11.49 6.07 14.36
N ARG A 168 12.30 6.78 13.56
CA ARG A 168 12.70 6.29 12.22
C ARG A 168 13.44 4.97 12.32
N ARG A 169 14.41 4.88 13.25
CA ARG A 169 15.15 3.64 13.52
C ARG A 169 14.22 2.51 13.96
N ARG A 170 13.21 2.78 14.79
CA ARG A 170 12.22 1.78 15.21
C ARG A 170 11.39 1.26 14.02
N VAL A 171 10.96 2.14 13.11
CA VAL A 171 10.26 1.76 11.87
C VAL A 171 11.15 0.91 10.97
N GLU A 172 12.43 1.26 10.83
CA GLU A 172 13.39 0.47 10.05
C GLU A 172 13.58 -0.94 10.65
N MET A 173 13.81 -1.04 11.96
CA MET A 173 13.92 -2.33 12.65
C MET A 173 12.65 -3.18 12.50
N ALA A 174 11.47 -2.58 12.65
CA ALA A 174 10.20 -3.27 12.43
C ALA A 174 10.06 -3.75 10.97
N SER A 175 10.47 -2.92 10.00
CA SER A 175 10.48 -3.28 8.59
C SER A 175 11.42 -4.45 8.30
N GLU A 176 12.59 -4.52 8.94
CA GLU A 176 13.53 -5.64 8.77
C GLU A 176 12.95 -6.95 9.29
N ILE A 177 12.22 -6.90 10.42
CA ILE A 177 11.52 -8.05 10.99
C ILE A 177 10.39 -8.52 10.07
N ILE A 178 9.58 -7.59 9.53
CA ILE A 178 8.36 -7.93 8.77
C ILE A 178 8.64 -8.36 7.33
N ALA A 179 9.65 -7.76 6.67
CA ALA A 179 9.87 -7.95 5.24
C ALA A 179 10.03 -9.42 4.79
N PRO A 180 10.74 -10.30 5.53
CA PRO A 180 10.84 -11.72 5.20
C PRO A 180 9.49 -12.45 5.15
N TYR A 181 8.48 -12.01 5.91
CA TYR A 181 7.18 -12.68 6.01
C TYR A 181 6.18 -12.28 4.93
N CYS A 182 6.37 -11.13 4.27
CA CYS A 182 5.35 -10.58 3.39
C CYS A 182 5.88 -9.97 2.09
N GLY A 183 7.19 -9.73 1.98
CA GLY A 183 7.78 -9.05 0.83
C GLY A 183 7.47 -7.55 0.78
N ILE A 184 7.17 -6.91 1.91
CA ILE A 184 6.92 -5.48 2.04
C ILE A 184 7.92 -4.87 3.02
N ARG A 185 8.48 -3.70 2.68
CA ARG A 185 9.26 -2.86 3.59
C ARG A 185 8.48 -1.60 3.93
N PHE A 186 8.61 -1.14 5.16
CA PHE A 186 8.12 0.15 5.61
C PHE A 186 9.28 1.14 5.63
N ARG A 187 9.08 2.34 5.08
CA ARG A 187 10.14 3.36 5.02
C ARG A 187 9.61 4.68 5.52
N ALA A 188 10.22 5.22 6.58
CA ALA A 188 9.92 6.57 7.04
C ALA A 188 10.38 7.61 6.01
N VAL A 189 9.44 8.27 5.35
CA VAL A 189 9.70 9.30 4.32
C VAL A 189 9.38 10.71 4.79
N ALA A 190 8.54 10.83 5.83
CA ALA A 190 8.13 12.10 6.42
C ALA A 190 8.06 11.99 7.94
N THR A 191 8.26 13.11 8.61
CA THR A 191 8.09 13.25 10.06
C THR A 191 7.29 14.50 10.36
N GLY A 192 6.51 14.50 11.44
CA GLY A 192 5.66 15.62 11.81
C GLY A 192 5.24 15.60 13.27
N THR A 193 4.50 16.64 13.65
CA THR A 193 3.77 16.71 14.92
C THR A 193 2.31 16.93 14.61
N TRP A 194 1.40 16.47 15.48
CA TRP A 194 0.00 16.84 15.42
C TRP A 194 -0.43 17.42 16.77
N ASP A 195 -1.38 18.34 16.72
CA ASP A 195 -1.96 18.99 17.90
C ASP A 195 -2.92 17.99 18.56
N THR A 196 -2.85 17.79 19.87
CA THR A 196 -3.70 16.81 20.56
C THR A 196 -4.65 17.45 21.56
N ASP A 197 -5.89 16.95 21.65
CA ASP A 197 -6.83 17.38 22.70
C ASP A 197 -6.49 16.71 24.05
N ASP A 198 -5.81 17.45 24.92
CA ASP A 198 -5.46 17.03 26.29
C ASP A 198 -6.67 16.63 27.17
N GLY A 199 -7.90 16.98 26.76
CA GLY A 199 -9.13 16.58 27.43
C GLY A 199 -9.59 15.15 27.13
N ASN A 200 -9.00 14.50 26.13
CA ASN A 200 -9.45 13.23 25.60
C ASN A 200 -8.88 12.02 26.37
N ALA A 201 -9.71 11.41 27.23
CA ALA A 201 -9.32 10.21 27.98
C ALA A 201 -9.70 8.89 27.27
N ASP A 202 -10.48 8.93 26.18
CA ASP A 202 -10.93 7.74 25.46
C ASP A 202 -10.02 7.40 24.28
N TRP A 203 -9.48 6.17 24.30
CA TRP A 203 -8.54 5.73 23.27
C TRP A 203 -9.15 5.62 21.86
N GLY A 204 -10.43 5.27 21.77
CA GLY A 204 -11.12 5.18 20.49
C GLY A 204 -11.40 6.56 19.90
N GLU A 205 -11.62 7.56 20.75
CA GLU A 205 -11.75 8.96 20.36
C GLU A 205 -10.41 9.54 19.91
N ALA A 206 -9.31 9.27 20.62
CA ALA A 206 -7.96 9.70 20.22
C ALA A 206 -7.55 9.14 18.84
N MET A 207 -7.91 7.88 18.55
CA MET A 207 -7.70 7.30 17.22
C MET A 207 -8.51 8.05 16.13
N ARG A 208 -9.78 8.41 16.43
CA ARG A 208 -10.62 9.14 15.47
C ARG A 208 -10.11 10.55 15.21
N GLU A 209 -9.69 11.24 16.26
CA GLU A 209 -9.05 12.56 16.19
C GLU A 209 -7.81 12.50 15.29
N PHE A 210 -6.91 11.55 15.55
CA PHE A 210 -5.73 11.32 14.71
C PHE A 210 -6.10 11.02 13.24
N GLU A 211 -7.14 10.22 12.98
CA GLU A 211 -7.64 9.95 11.63
C GLU A 211 -8.20 11.20 10.92
N ILE A 212 -8.79 12.12 11.67
CA ILE A 212 -9.40 13.36 11.14
C ILE A 212 -8.33 14.41 10.85
N GLU A 213 -7.38 14.58 11.77
CA GLU A 213 -6.43 15.69 11.75
C GLU A 213 -5.18 15.38 10.93
N VAL A 214 -4.76 14.11 10.93
CA VAL A 214 -3.53 13.71 10.25
C VAL A 214 -3.84 13.22 8.85
N ASN A 215 -3.32 13.94 7.86
CA ASN A 215 -3.26 13.44 6.49
C ASN A 215 -1.97 12.62 6.30
N PRO A 216 -2.04 11.31 6.00
CA PRO A 216 -0.86 10.46 5.85
C PRO A 216 0.02 10.82 4.64
N LEU A 217 -0.48 11.60 3.69
CA LEU A 217 0.24 11.96 2.47
C LEU A 217 1.44 12.90 2.78
N PRO A 218 2.58 12.79 2.07
CA PRO A 218 2.83 11.99 0.87
C PRO A 218 3.14 10.51 1.14
N ALA A 219 3.10 10.06 2.40
CA ALA A 219 3.21 8.65 2.75
C ALA A 219 1.88 7.91 2.49
N ALA A 220 1.93 6.57 2.57
CA ALA A 220 0.76 5.71 2.43
C ALA A 220 0.19 5.29 3.81
N LEU A 221 0.95 5.53 4.87
CA LEU A 221 0.65 5.18 6.24
C LEU A 221 1.19 6.26 7.18
N ALA A 222 0.34 6.79 8.05
CA ALA A 222 0.71 7.61 9.19
C ALA A 222 0.81 6.74 10.44
N ILE A 223 1.89 6.89 11.20
CA ILE A 223 2.06 6.27 12.52
C ILE A 223 2.25 7.39 13.52
N GLY A 224 1.24 7.62 14.37
CA GLY A 224 1.28 8.56 15.48
C GLY A 224 1.81 7.87 16.73
N PHE A 225 2.77 8.48 17.40
CA PHE A 225 3.30 8.06 18.70
C PHE A 225 2.88 9.07 19.76
N THR A 226 1.94 8.69 20.63
CA THR A 226 1.37 9.59 21.63
C THR A 226 1.91 9.35 23.04
N SER A 227 2.26 10.42 23.73
CA SER A 227 2.75 10.49 25.10
C SER A 227 1.65 10.75 26.14
N GLN A 228 0.50 11.33 25.74
CA GLN A 228 -0.62 11.73 26.61
C GLN A 228 -1.21 10.60 27.48
N PHE A 229 -1.31 9.38 26.95
CA PHE A 229 -2.05 8.30 27.62
C PHE A 229 -1.19 7.55 28.66
N GLN A 230 -1.21 8.04 29.89
CA GLN A 230 -0.69 7.32 31.06
C GLN A 230 -1.60 6.12 31.39
N LEU A 231 -1.01 4.98 31.78
CA LEU A 231 -1.76 3.78 32.20
C LEU A 231 -2.47 4.01 33.54
N LEU A 232 -3.66 4.62 33.51
CA LEU A 232 -4.53 4.77 34.66
C LEU A 232 -5.32 3.47 34.91
N GLY A 233 -4.64 2.40 35.36
CA GLY A 233 -5.33 1.24 35.95
C GLY A 233 -4.77 -0.15 35.64
N ARG A 234 -5.22 -1.14 36.42
CA ARG A 234 -4.92 -2.58 36.30
C ARG A 234 -5.77 -3.28 35.21
N GLY A 235 -5.99 -2.62 34.07
CA GLY A 235 -6.72 -3.17 32.92
C GLY A 235 -5.80 -3.57 31.77
N ARG A 236 -6.30 -4.37 30.81
CA ARG A 236 -5.60 -4.61 29.54
C ARG A 236 -5.43 -3.26 28.83
N ALA A 237 -4.21 -2.75 28.79
CA ALA A 237 -3.92 -1.50 28.11
C ALA A 237 -3.77 -1.72 26.61
N HIS A 238 -4.52 -0.98 25.80
CA HIS A 238 -4.28 -0.90 24.36
C HIS A 238 -2.99 -0.11 24.14
N LEU A 239 -1.91 -0.78 23.68
CA LEU A 239 -0.61 -0.15 23.44
C LEU A 239 -0.48 0.40 22.01
N GLY A 240 -1.34 -0.05 21.11
CA GLY A 240 -1.48 0.44 19.75
C GLY A 240 -2.90 0.17 19.25
N THR A 241 -3.29 0.83 18.16
CA THR A 241 -4.55 0.58 17.48
C THR A 241 -4.48 0.98 16.00
N ILE A 242 -5.22 0.22 15.20
CA ILE A 242 -5.50 0.48 13.79
C ILE A 242 -6.97 0.21 13.49
N GLY A 243 -7.58 1.03 12.61
CA GLY A 243 -8.98 0.88 12.19
C GLY A 243 -9.27 -0.38 11.33
N GLY A 244 -8.24 -1.13 10.96
CA GLY A 244 -8.30 -2.34 10.14
C GLY A 244 -7.18 -2.42 9.10
N PRO A 245 -7.10 -3.52 8.34
CA PRO A 245 -5.99 -3.73 7.42
C PRO A 245 -5.98 -2.72 6.28
N LEU A 246 -4.79 -2.25 5.93
CA LEU A 246 -4.51 -1.22 4.95
C LEU A 246 -5.16 0.14 5.24
N ARG A 247 -5.73 0.34 6.43
CA ARG A 247 -6.12 1.67 6.87
C ARG A 247 -4.86 2.53 7.07
N PRO A 248 -4.88 3.81 6.65
CA PRO A 248 -3.65 4.57 6.52
C PRO A 248 -3.20 5.23 7.83
N HIS A 249 -3.74 4.83 8.97
CA HIS A 249 -3.44 5.41 10.28
C HIS A 249 -3.21 4.30 11.31
N ILE A 250 -2.13 4.43 12.07
CA ILE A 250 -1.83 3.64 13.26
C ILE A 250 -1.52 4.63 14.38
N LEU A 251 -2.12 4.42 15.55
CA LEU A 251 -1.80 5.18 16.76
C LEU A 251 -1.15 4.25 17.78
N ILE A 252 0.01 4.65 18.32
CA ILE A 252 0.82 3.89 19.27
C ILE A 252 1.03 4.71 20.54
N ARG A 253 0.89 4.08 21.71
CA ARG A 253 1.21 4.70 22.99
C ARG A 253 2.71 4.63 23.28
N GLU A 254 3.33 5.79 23.39
CA GLU A 254 4.72 5.99 23.77
C GLU A 254 4.85 6.29 25.29
N GLY A 255 3.80 6.85 25.91
CA GLY A 255 3.77 7.36 27.29
C GLY A 255 4.01 6.37 28.45
N PRO A 256 3.68 5.07 28.39
CA PRO A 256 3.84 4.20 29.55
C PRO A 256 5.31 4.01 29.99
N PRO A 257 5.72 4.51 31.18
CA PRO A 257 7.13 4.53 31.59
C PRO A 257 7.74 3.15 31.89
N LYS A 258 6.93 2.09 31.90
CA LYS A 258 7.34 0.70 32.21
C LYS A 258 7.57 -0.18 30.99
N VAL A 259 7.38 0.35 29.78
CA VAL A 259 7.55 -0.38 28.52
C VAL A 259 8.91 -0.05 27.90
N SER A 260 9.76 -1.07 27.83
CA SER A 260 11.12 -1.00 27.28
C SER A 260 11.12 -0.85 25.76
N GLU A 261 12.24 -0.41 25.17
CA GLU A 261 12.36 -0.26 23.71
C GLU A 261 12.11 -1.56 22.91
N PRO A 262 12.60 -2.75 23.34
CA PRO A 262 12.23 -4.00 22.67
C PRO A 262 10.72 -4.29 22.67
N GLU A 263 10.01 -3.92 23.73
CA GLU A 263 8.55 -4.08 23.80
C GLU A 263 7.84 -3.03 22.94
N ARG A 264 8.36 -1.81 22.83
CA ARG A 264 7.84 -0.79 21.89
C ARG A 264 8.00 -1.23 20.44
N LEU A 265 9.14 -1.83 20.12
CA LEU A 265 9.38 -2.45 18.81
C LEU A 265 8.39 -3.61 18.56
N GLU A 266 8.17 -4.47 19.56
CA GLU A 266 7.19 -5.56 19.47
C GLU A 266 5.77 -5.04 19.18
N VAL A 267 5.34 -3.99 19.88
CA VAL A 267 4.03 -3.33 19.65
C VAL A 267 3.96 -2.77 18.22
N LEU A 268 4.99 -2.08 17.75
CA LEU A 268 5.01 -1.56 16.37
C LEU A 268 4.92 -2.70 15.34
N VAL A 269 5.66 -3.79 15.54
CA VAL A 269 5.60 -4.95 14.65
C VAL A 269 4.21 -5.60 14.66
N HIS A 270 3.56 -5.66 15.83
CA HIS A 270 2.19 -6.16 15.97
C HIS A 270 1.18 -5.33 15.17
N GLU A 271 1.19 -4.00 15.35
CA GLU A 271 0.26 -3.10 14.64
C GLU A 271 0.50 -3.07 13.13
N LEU A 272 1.77 -3.12 12.69
CA LEU A 272 2.10 -3.26 11.26
C LEU A 272 1.69 -4.64 10.72
N GLY A 273 1.68 -5.67 11.56
CA GLY A 273 1.06 -6.96 11.26
C GLY A 273 -0.43 -6.80 10.96
N HIS A 274 -1.17 -6.13 11.85
CA HIS A 274 -2.60 -5.81 11.63
C HIS A 274 -2.84 -4.96 10.38
N TYR A 275 -1.96 -3.99 10.08
CA TYR A 275 -2.01 -3.24 8.82
C TYR A 275 -1.95 -4.18 7.59
N LEU A 276 -1.14 -5.23 7.65
CA LEU A 276 -1.02 -6.25 6.60
C LEU A 276 -2.07 -7.38 6.71
N GLY A 277 -3.07 -7.24 7.58
CA GLY A 277 -4.18 -8.18 7.73
C GLY A 277 -3.96 -9.29 8.74
N ALA A 278 -2.83 -9.32 9.44
CA ALA A 278 -2.60 -10.31 10.49
C ALA A 278 -3.66 -10.22 11.60
N VAL A 279 -3.96 -11.36 12.21
CA VAL A 279 -4.98 -11.52 13.25
C VAL A 279 -4.35 -12.11 14.50
N HIS A 280 -5.02 -11.96 15.65
CA HIS A 280 -4.52 -12.56 16.87
C HIS A 280 -4.43 -14.08 16.77
N CYS A 281 -3.43 -14.67 17.43
CA CYS A 281 -3.26 -16.11 17.51
C CYS A 281 -2.91 -16.57 18.94
N PRO A 282 -3.22 -17.82 19.32
CA PRO A 282 -2.95 -18.33 20.66
C PRO A 282 -1.47 -18.69 20.88
N GLN A 283 -0.63 -18.63 19.84
CA GLN A 283 0.77 -18.99 19.92
C GLN A 283 1.55 -17.92 20.70
N THR A 284 2.09 -18.31 21.86
CA THR A 284 2.72 -17.36 22.78
C THR A 284 4.07 -16.81 22.30
N ASP A 285 4.66 -17.45 21.30
CA ASP A 285 5.91 -17.08 20.63
C ASP A 285 5.68 -16.29 19.32
N SER A 286 4.43 -15.97 19.00
CA SER A 286 4.08 -15.04 17.93
C SER A 286 3.95 -13.61 18.48
N VAL A 287 4.36 -12.65 17.67
CA VAL A 287 4.10 -11.22 17.91
C VAL A 287 2.60 -10.94 17.90
N MET A 288 1.79 -11.73 17.18
CA MET A 288 0.34 -11.57 17.11
C MET A 288 -0.42 -12.22 18.29
N ARG A 289 0.24 -12.44 19.43
CA ARG A 289 -0.46 -12.85 20.66
C ARG A 289 -1.26 -11.66 21.23
N PRO A 290 -2.41 -11.89 21.89
CA PRO A 290 -3.25 -10.79 22.39
C PRO A 290 -2.66 -9.94 23.51
N LEU A 291 -1.66 -10.43 24.23
CA LEU A 291 -1.05 -9.74 25.37
C LEU A 291 0.40 -9.39 25.05
N LEU A 292 0.67 -8.09 24.92
CA LEU A 292 2.00 -7.52 24.69
C LEU A 292 2.52 -6.79 25.94
N ALA A 293 3.79 -6.37 25.89
CA ALA A 293 4.50 -5.76 27.02
C ALA A 293 4.45 -6.62 28.30
N ASP A 294 4.49 -7.94 28.11
CA ASP A 294 4.50 -8.97 29.15
C ASP A 294 5.93 -9.34 29.60
N GLY A 295 6.93 -8.54 29.23
CA GLY A 295 8.35 -8.76 29.53
C GLY A 295 9.07 -9.73 28.60
N ARG A 296 8.37 -10.42 27.68
CA ARG A 296 8.99 -11.44 26.81
C ARG A 296 10.02 -10.84 25.85
N ALA A 297 9.69 -9.75 25.17
CA ALA A 297 10.58 -9.07 24.24
C ALA A 297 11.87 -8.52 24.89
N ARG A 298 11.95 -8.47 26.23
CA ARG A 298 13.18 -8.10 26.95
C ARG A 298 14.22 -9.23 26.93
N SER A 299 13.78 -10.47 26.75
CA SER A 299 14.66 -11.63 26.71
C SER A 299 15.27 -11.80 25.33
N ARG A 300 16.59 -11.96 25.26
CA ARG A 300 17.29 -12.30 23.99
C ARG A 300 16.86 -13.65 23.42
N ALA A 301 16.28 -14.54 24.24
CA ALA A 301 15.76 -15.83 23.80
C ALA A 301 14.39 -15.73 23.12
N PHE A 302 13.75 -14.56 23.14
CA PHE A 302 12.46 -14.32 22.52
C PHE A 302 12.62 -13.49 21.24
N PRO A 303 12.66 -14.13 20.05
CA PRO A 303 12.65 -13.41 18.79
C PRO A 303 11.26 -12.84 18.52
N ILE A 304 11.17 -11.57 18.12
CA ILE A 304 9.93 -10.99 17.60
C ILE A 304 9.67 -11.59 16.21
N ARG A 305 8.66 -12.44 16.08
CA ARG A 305 8.35 -13.20 14.86
C ARG A 305 6.85 -13.42 14.67
N PHE A 306 6.45 -13.70 13.44
CA PHE A 306 5.07 -14.08 13.12
C PHE A 306 4.94 -15.60 13.06
N ASP A 307 3.77 -16.10 13.42
CA ASP A 307 3.39 -17.48 13.17
C ASP A 307 3.12 -17.75 11.68
N GLY A 308 3.07 -19.03 11.32
CA GLY A 308 2.85 -19.45 9.93
C GLY A 308 1.51 -19.00 9.34
N VAL A 309 0.44 -18.86 10.14
CA VAL A 309 -0.87 -18.41 9.63
C VAL A 309 -0.81 -16.94 9.27
N ASN A 310 -0.28 -16.11 10.17
CA ASN A 310 -0.10 -14.69 9.90
C ASN A 310 0.93 -14.42 8.80
N ALA A 311 2.00 -15.22 8.70
CA ALA A 311 2.93 -15.16 7.58
C ALA A 311 2.25 -15.40 6.23
N LEU A 312 1.31 -16.36 6.16
CA LEU A 312 0.52 -16.61 4.95
C LEU A 312 -0.40 -15.43 4.63
N ILE A 313 -1.15 -14.93 5.62
CA ILE A 313 -2.05 -13.78 5.44
C ILE A 313 -1.27 -12.57 4.91
N MET A 314 -0.20 -12.18 5.60
CA MET A 314 0.61 -11.02 5.24
C MET A 314 1.29 -11.20 3.87
N SER A 315 1.67 -12.43 3.52
CA SER A 315 2.20 -12.73 2.18
C SER A 315 1.17 -12.56 1.06
N LEU A 316 -0.07 -13.00 1.28
CA LEU A 316 -1.16 -12.83 0.32
C LEU A 316 -1.49 -11.34 0.13
N VAL A 317 -1.62 -10.59 1.23
CA VAL A 317 -1.88 -9.15 1.20
C VAL A 317 -0.71 -8.39 0.59
N GLY A 318 0.53 -8.68 1.01
CA GLY A 318 1.74 -8.06 0.48
C GLY A 318 1.89 -8.25 -1.03
N ARG A 319 1.52 -9.42 -1.55
CA ARG A 319 1.47 -9.67 -3.00
C ARG A 319 0.45 -8.78 -3.71
N GLU A 320 -0.75 -8.61 -3.16
CA GLU A 320 -1.76 -7.71 -3.73
C GLU A 320 -1.31 -6.24 -3.69
N ILE A 321 -0.58 -5.82 -2.64
CA ILE A 321 0.02 -4.48 -2.60
C ILE A 321 1.03 -4.32 -3.75
N ARG A 322 1.99 -5.26 -3.88
CA ARG A 322 3.07 -5.16 -4.88
C ARG A 322 2.58 -5.18 -6.33
N HIS A 323 1.61 -6.04 -6.62
CA HIS A 323 1.21 -6.30 -8.01
C HIS A 323 -0.17 -5.74 -8.37
N GLY A 324 -1.04 -5.52 -7.38
CA GLY A 324 -2.37 -4.97 -7.55
C GLY A 324 -2.49 -3.51 -7.12
N GLY A 325 -1.52 -2.98 -6.35
CA GLY A 325 -1.58 -1.62 -5.82
C GLY A 325 -2.78 -1.39 -4.90
N ILE A 326 -3.26 -2.44 -4.21
CA ILE A 326 -4.45 -2.34 -3.38
C ILE A 326 -4.21 -1.38 -2.20
N GLN A 327 -5.24 -0.60 -1.88
CA GLN A 327 -5.29 0.31 -0.74
C GLN A 327 -6.28 -0.16 0.33
N THR A 328 -7.14 -1.13 0.00
CA THR A 328 -8.06 -1.76 0.95
C THR A 328 -8.18 -3.25 0.67
N LEU A 329 -8.51 -4.05 1.68
CA LEU A 329 -8.72 -5.51 1.48
C LEU A 329 -9.84 -5.83 0.48
N SER A 330 -10.84 -4.96 0.38
CA SER A 330 -11.92 -5.11 -0.61
C SER A 330 -11.45 -5.08 -2.06
N GLN A 331 -10.24 -4.57 -2.35
CA GLN A 331 -9.67 -4.51 -3.69
C GLN A 331 -8.84 -5.75 -4.04
N ALA A 332 -8.62 -6.67 -3.09
CA ALA A 332 -7.90 -7.91 -3.37
C ALA A 332 -8.58 -8.74 -4.47
N SER A 333 -7.80 -9.51 -5.22
CA SER A 333 -8.33 -10.36 -6.28
C SER A 333 -9.34 -11.39 -5.73
N PRO A 334 -10.31 -11.86 -6.54
CA PRO A 334 -11.31 -12.84 -6.09
C PRO A 334 -10.70 -14.09 -5.45
N LYS A 335 -9.60 -14.60 -6.02
CA LYS A 335 -8.85 -15.76 -5.48
C LYS A 335 -8.31 -15.46 -4.09
N THR A 336 -7.61 -14.33 -3.93
CA THR A 336 -7.04 -13.93 -2.63
C THR A 336 -8.14 -13.67 -1.60
N LYS A 337 -9.26 -13.05 -1.98
CA LYS A 337 -10.40 -12.86 -1.07
C LYS A 337 -10.95 -14.18 -0.55
N GLN A 338 -11.16 -15.16 -1.43
CA GLN A 338 -11.66 -16.48 -1.04
C GLN A 338 -10.70 -17.17 -0.06
N GLN A 339 -9.39 -17.08 -0.31
CA GLN A 339 -8.37 -17.62 0.58
C GLN A 339 -8.33 -16.91 1.93
N LEU A 340 -8.32 -15.58 1.94
CA LEU A 340 -8.35 -14.79 3.18
C LEU A 340 -9.63 -15.06 3.98
N LEU A 341 -10.78 -15.21 3.32
CA LEU A 341 -12.04 -15.56 3.97
C LEU A 341 -11.95 -16.92 4.67
N ALA A 342 -11.41 -17.94 4.01
CA ALA A 342 -11.20 -19.27 4.60
C ALA A 342 -10.27 -19.22 5.83
N ILE A 343 -9.15 -18.50 5.70
CA ILE A 343 -8.17 -18.34 6.78
C ILE A 343 -8.77 -17.58 7.96
N PHE A 344 -9.40 -16.43 7.73
CA PHE A 344 -10.01 -15.63 8.80
C PHE A 344 -11.18 -16.35 9.47
N SER A 345 -12.00 -17.10 8.72
CA SER A 345 -13.08 -17.89 9.31
C SER A 345 -12.54 -18.97 10.25
N THR A 346 -11.42 -19.58 9.89
CA THR A 346 -10.71 -20.55 10.75
C THR A 346 -10.12 -19.86 11.99
N ALA A 347 -9.49 -18.69 11.80
CA ALA A 347 -8.85 -17.94 12.88
C ALA A 347 -9.86 -17.32 13.88
N ALA A 348 -11.06 -16.96 13.45
CA ALA A 348 -12.10 -16.39 14.31
C ALA A 348 -12.51 -17.33 15.46
N GLY A 349 -12.39 -18.65 15.27
CA GLY A 349 -12.66 -19.64 16.31
C GLY A 349 -11.48 -19.92 17.26
N ALA A 350 -10.29 -19.38 17.00
CA ALA A 350 -9.06 -19.77 17.71
C ALA A 350 -8.92 -19.14 19.11
N ILE A 351 -9.46 -17.94 19.31
CA ILE A 351 -9.40 -17.22 20.59
C ILE A 351 -10.81 -16.77 20.98
N PRO A 352 -11.39 -17.31 22.06
CA PRO A 352 -12.72 -16.91 22.51
C PRO A 352 -12.81 -15.40 22.81
N GLY A 353 -13.79 -14.73 22.18
CA GLY A 353 -14.08 -13.32 22.39
C GLY A 353 -13.19 -12.35 21.59
N ASP A 354 -12.18 -12.84 20.87
CA ASP A 354 -11.44 -12.01 19.91
C ASP A 354 -12.31 -11.74 18.68
N ARG A 355 -12.29 -10.50 18.18
CA ARG A 355 -13.12 -10.05 17.05
C ARG A 355 -12.31 -9.56 15.86
N VAL A 356 -10.98 -9.70 15.87
CA VAL A 356 -10.13 -9.14 14.81
C VAL A 356 -10.41 -9.83 13.48
N ALA A 357 -10.40 -11.17 13.46
CA ALA A 357 -10.67 -11.94 12.26
C ALA A 357 -12.09 -11.69 11.71
N GLU A 358 -13.11 -11.65 12.58
CA GLU A 358 -14.49 -11.33 12.19
C GLU A 358 -14.63 -9.95 11.56
N ARG A 359 -13.90 -8.94 12.06
CA ARG A 359 -13.87 -7.60 11.48
C ARG A 359 -13.21 -7.62 10.10
N HIS A 360 -12.13 -8.37 9.91
CA HIS A 360 -11.46 -8.48 8.61
C HIS A 360 -12.35 -9.19 7.57
N ILE A 361 -13.10 -10.22 7.97
CA ILE A 361 -14.11 -10.87 7.10
C ILE A 361 -15.08 -9.84 6.54
N LYS A 362 -15.66 -8.99 7.41
CA LYS A 362 -16.58 -7.93 6.98
C LYS A 362 -15.96 -6.97 5.97
N MET A 363 -14.64 -6.72 6.05
CA MET A 363 -13.92 -5.82 5.15
C MET A 363 -13.59 -6.43 3.77
N LEU A 364 -13.61 -7.77 3.63
CA LEU A 364 -13.42 -8.44 2.33
C LEU A 364 -14.64 -8.27 1.41
N ASP A 365 -15.83 -8.28 2.01
CA ASP A 365 -17.14 -8.25 1.34
C ASP A 365 -17.69 -6.83 1.14
N VAL A 366 -17.04 -5.81 1.72
CA VAL A 366 -17.30 -4.43 1.31
C VAL A 366 -17.04 -4.40 -0.18
N THR A 367 -18.07 -4.20 -0.99
CA THR A 367 -17.86 -3.88 -2.40
C THR A 367 -16.96 -2.66 -2.36
N PRO A 368 -15.73 -2.70 -2.93
CA PRO A 368 -14.93 -1.49 -3.00
C PRO A 368 -15.90 -0.49 -3.58
N ILE A 369 -16.18 0.61 -2.88
CA ILE A 369 -16.98 1.67 -3.46
C ILE A 369 -16.26 1.90 -4.78
N ARG A 370 -16.87 1.45 -5.89
CA ARG A 370 -16.50 1.90 -7.21
C ARG A 370 -16.82 3.35 -7.04
N VAL A 371 -15.81 4.15 -6.71
CA VAL A 371 -15.92 5.58 -6.73
C VAL A 371 -16.34 5.82 -8.17
N PRO A 372 -17.64 6.12 -8.42
CA PRO A 372 -18.02 6.61 -9.73
C PRO A 372 -17.11 7.83 -9.98
N PRO A 373 -16.81 8.22 -11.23
CA PRO A 373 -16.05 9.45 -11.45
C PRO A 373 -16.62 10.52 -10.53
N LEU A 374 -15.80 10.98 -9.58
CA LEU A 374 -16.24 11.58 -8.32
C LEU A 374 -17.37 12.55 -8.61
N ALA A 375 -18.59 12.19 -8.19
CA ALA A 375 -19.67 13.15 -8.12
C ALA A 375 -19.18 14.20 -7.14
N VAL A 376 -18.78 15.34 -7.67
CA VAL A 376 -18.28 16.44 -6.87
C VAL A 376 -19.46 16.87 -6.01
N GLU A 377 -19.36 16.67 -4.70
CA GLU A 377 -20.33 17.17 -3.74
C GLU A 377 -20.58 18.66 -4.06
N PRO A 378 -21.84 19.09 -4.31
CA PRO A 378 -22.15 20.39 -4.91
C PRO A 378 -21.71 21.59 -4.05
N ASP A 379 -21.38 21.36 -2.78
CA ASP A 379 -20.89 22.35 -1.83
C ASP A 379 -19.50 22.00 -1.26
N SER A 380 -18.58 21.63 -2.14
CA SER A 380 -17.20 21.25 -1.78
C SER A 380 -16.14 22.22 -2.31
N LEU A 381 -14.95 22.20 -1.71
CA LEU A 381 -13.78 22.90 -2.26
C LEU A 381 -13.50 22.48 -3.71
N ALA A 382 -13.71 21.20 -4.05
CA ALA A 382 -13.53 20.69 -5.41
C ALA A 382 -14.52 21.33 -6.40
N SER A 383 -15.82 21.41 -6.07
CA SER A 383 -16.83 22.09 -6.93
C SER A 383 -16.55 23.58 -7.10
N SER A 384 -16.12 24.21 -6.01
CA SER A 384 -15.77 25.62 -5.98
C SER A 384 -14.51 25.91 -6.83
N ALA A 385 -13.47 25.07 -6.71
CA ALA A 385 -12.26 25.19 -7.53
C ALA A 385 -12.53 24.83 -9.00
N ARG A 386 -13.45 23.90 -9.29
CA ARG A 386 -13.90 23.58 -10.64
C ARG A 386 -14.54 24.77 -11.33
N THR A 387 -15.39 25.51 -10.62
CA THR A 387 -16.00 26.77 -11.14
C THR A 387 -14.93 27.77 -11.59
N VAL A 388 -13.83 27.87 -10.83
CA VAL A 388 -12.68 28.72 -11.18
C VAL A 388 -11.95 28.20 -12.42
N VAL A 389 -11.71 26.89 -12.51
CA VAL A 389 -11.04 26.26 -13.66
C VAL A 389 -11.88 26.43 -14.93
N GLU A 390 -13.20 26.22 -14.86
CA GLU A 390 -14.12 26.42 -15.97
C GLU A 390 -14.09 27.86 -16.49
N ALA A 391 -14.10 28.86 -15.59
CA ALA A 391 -13.98 30.25 -15.98
C ALA A 391 -12.65 30.58 -16.68
N VAL A 392 -11.54 29.97 -16.24
CA VAL A 392 -10.23 30.10 -16.90
C VAL A 392 -10.25 29.43 -18.27
N VAL A 393 -10.82 28.23 -18.39
CA VAL A 393 -10.92 27.49 -19.66
C VAL A 393 -11.76 28.26 -20.68
N ASP A 394 -12.92 28.78 -20.28
CA ASP A 394 -13.80 29.53 -21.17
C ASP A 394 -13.15 30.84 -21.62
N THR A 395 -12.41 31.50 -20.72
CA THR A 395 -11.59 32.67 -21.07
C THR A 395 -10.50 32.30 -22.08
N ALA A 396 -9.79 31.19 -21.86
CA ALA A 396 -8.74 30.74 -22.77
C ALA A 396 -9.30 30.39 -24.17
N ARG A 397 -10.45 29.71 -24.23
CA ARG A 397 -11.19 29.45 -25.49
C ARG A 397 -11.58 30.73 -26.21
N ALA A 398 -12.13 31.70 -25.47
CA ALA A 398 -12.50 32.99 -26.03
C ALA A 398 -11.28 33.77 -26.55
N ASN A 399 -10.15 33.68 -25.87
CA ASN A 399 -8.88 34.28 -26.29
C ASN A 399 -8.37 33.65 -27.61
N CYS A 400 -8.45 32.32 -27.75
CA CYS A 400 -8.08 31.62 -28.99
C CYS A 400 -8.89 32.07 -30.22
N SER A 401 -10.07 32.65 -30.00
CA SER A 401 -10.97 33.10 -31.07
C SER A 401 -10.81 34.59 -31.41
N GLN A 402 -9.89 35.31 -30.74
CA GLN A 402 -9.63 36.72 -31.00
C GLN A 402 -8.77 36.91 -32.26
N VAL A 403 -8.93 38.08 -32.91
CA VAL A 403 -8.06 38.50 -34.02
C VAL A 403 -6.62 38.70 -33.54
N GLU A 404 -6.46 39.26 -32.35
CA GLU A 404 -5.18 39.41 -31.65
C GLU A 404 -5.30 38.79 -30.25
N PRO A 405 -5.01 37.49 -30.11
CA PRO A 405 -5.05 36.82 -28.81
C PRO A 405 -4.00 37.37 -27.85
N ALA A 406 -4.39 37.58 -26.59
CA ALA A 406 -3.43 37.86 -25.53
C ALA A 406 -2.44 36.69 -25.40
N SER A 407 -1.17 36.99 -25.14
CA SER A 407 -0.10 36.00 -25.02
C SER A 407 0.84 36.32 -23.86
N GLY A 408 1.64 35.34 -23.43
CA GLY A 408 2.63 35.52 -22.38
C GLY A 408 2.06 36.08 -21.07
N ASP A 409 2.62 37.18 -20.58
CA ASP A 409 2.25 37.81 -19.31
C ASP A 409 0.84 38.42 -19.37
N GLU A 410 0.44 38.95 -20.52
CA GLU A 410 -0.91 39.50 -20.73
C GLU A 410 -1.98 38.40 -20.65
N LEU A 411 -1.67 37.23 -21.21
CA LEU A 411 -2.53 36.05 -21.09
C LEU A 411 -2.66 35.61 -19.62
N THR A 412 -1.54 35.50 -18.89
CA THR A 412 -1.58 35.16 -17.46
C THR A 412 -2.42 36.15 -16.66
N ALA A 413 -2.24 37.46 -16.88
CA ALA A 413 -3.03 38.48 -16.20
C ALA A 413 -4.53 38.37 -16.51
N LEU A 414 -4.88 38.09 -17.76
CA LEU A 414 -6.27 37.85 -18.19
C LEU A 414 -6.88 36.64 -17.46
N LEU A 415 -6.18 35.51 -17.43
CA LEU A 415 -6.65 34.27 -16.79
C LEU A 415 -6.80 34.44 -15.26
N VAL A 416 -5.82 35.07 -14.59
CA VAL A 416 -5.87 35.31 -13.14
C VAL A 416 -7.05 36.22 -12.75
N ARG A 417 -7.30 37.29 -13.50
CA ARG A 417 -8.45 38.18 -13.23
C ARG A 417 -9.78 37.44 -13.37
N ARG A 418 -9.88 36.55 -14.35
CA ARG A 418 -11.09 35.74 -14.57
C ARG A 418 -11.29 34.68 -13.51
N ALA A 419 -10.21 34.03 -13.07
CA ALA A 419 -10.24 33.15 -11.90
C ALA A 419 -10.72 33.89 -10.63
N ALA A 420 -10.23 35.11 -10.40
CA ALA A 420 -10.61 35.91 -9.23
C ALA A 420 -12.10 36.31 -9.28
N ALA A 421 -12.58 36.79 -10.42
CA ALA A 421 -13.99 37.14 -10.62
C ALA A 421 -14.93 35.94 -10.43
N ALA A 422 -14.54 34.76 -10.92
CA ALA A 422 -15.30 33.53 -10.70
C ALA A 422 -15.35 33.14 -9.21
N ALA A 423 -14.24 33.35 -8.49
CA ALA A 423 -14.18 33.04 -7.07
C ALA A 423 -15.05 33.95 -6.19
N GLU A 424 -15.26 35.22 -6.56
CA GLU A 424 -16.10 36.15 -5.78
C GLU A 424 -17.52 35.64 -5.56
N GLY A 425 -18.09 34.94 -6.54
CA GLY A 425 -19.44 34.35 -6.47
C GLY A 425 -19.55 33.08 -5.61
N LEU A 426 -18.43 32.57 -5.07
CA LEU A 426 -18.39 31.33 -4.30
C LEU A 426 -18.73 31.56 -2.81
N PRO A 427 -19.18 30.49 -2.10
CA PRO A 427 -19.36 30.53 -0.65
C PRO A 427 -18.10 31.03 0.07
N GLU A 428 -18.28 31.90 1.05
CA GLU A 428 -17.18 32.58 1.74
C GLU A 428 -16.14 31.60 2.32
N ARG A 429 -16.61 30.48 2.86
CA ARG A 429 -15.77 29.40 3.41
C ARG A 429 -14.80 28.77 2.39
N PHE A 430 -15.11 28.82 1.10
CA PHE A 430 -14.28 28.22 0.05
C PHE A 430 -13.61 29.24 -0.86
N ARG A 431 -14.10 30.48 -0.92
CA ARG A 431 -13.66 31.53 -1.85
C ARG A 431 -12.14 31.61 -2.04
N LYS A 432 -11.39 31.76 -0.94
CA LYS A 432 -9.92 31.91 -0.98
C LYS A 432 -9.22 30.65 -1.48
N ASN A 433 -9.56 29.49 -0.92
CA ASN A 433 -8.90 28.23 -1.26
C ASN A 433 -9.31 27.75 -2.65
N ALA A 434 -10.57 27.96 -3.06
CA ALA A 434 -11.06 27.63 -4.39
C ALA A 434 -10.37 28.47 -5.47
N PHE A 435 -10.15 29.76 -5.22
CA PHE A 435 -9.36 30.62 -6.11
C PHE A 435 -7.93 30.08 -6.30
N LEU A 436 -7.23 29.82 -5.19
CA LEU A 436 -5.82 29.39 -5.23
C LEU A 436 -5.66 27.99 -5.84
N VAL A 437 -6.50 27.04 -5.44
CA VAL A 437 -6.47 25.66 -5.97
C VAL A 437 -6.93 25.63 -7.43
N GLY A 438 -8.00 26.35 -7.78
CA GLY A 438 -8.49 26.43 -9.15
C GLY A 438 -7.46 27.05 -10.09
N LEU A 439 -6.80 28.13 -9.66
CA LEU A 439 -5.73 28.77 -10.42
C LEU A 439 -4.53 27.82 -10.60
N ALA A 440 -4.15 27.10 -9.53
CA ALA A 440 -3.08 26.10 -9.58
C ALA A 440 -3.36 25.01 -10.61
N VAL A 441 -4.57 24.42 -10.58
CA VAL A 441 -4.98 23.39 -11.53
C VAL A 441 -5.04 23.94 -12.96
N ALA A 442 -5.59 25.15 -13.13
CA ALA A 442 -5.82 25.72 -14.44
C ALA A 442 -4.53 26.15 -15.15
N LEU A 443 -3.51 26.61 -14.42
CA LEU A 443 -2.20 26.98 -14.97
C LEU A 443 -1.22 25.80 -15.02
N ASP A 444 -1.49 24.68 -14.33
CA ASP A 444 -0.63 23.50 -14.38
C ASP A 444 -0.80 22.72 -15.69
N ASP A 445 0.17 22.89 -16.58
CA ASP A 445 0.35 22.12 -17.81
C ASP A 445 1.23 20.87 -17.61
N SER A 446 1.88 20.76 -16.46
CA SER A 446 2.65 19.59 -16.06
C SER A 446 1.81 18.56 -15.34
N THR A 447 2.37 17.39 -15.08
CA THR A 447 1.70 16.39 -14.24
C THR A 447 2.04 16.54 -12.76
N LEU A 448 2.65 17.67 -12.34
CA LEU A 448 3.16 17.81 -10.96
C LEU A 448 2.04 17.77 -9.93
N LEU A 449 1.02 18.63 -10.00
CA LEU A 449 -0.09 18.56 -9.04
C LEU A 449 -0.92 17.30 -9.24
N ARG A 450 -1.10 16.88 -10.50
CA ARG A 450 -1.96 15.75 -10.83
C ARG A 450 -1.39 14.39 -10.40
N ASN A 451 -0.07 14.21 -10.51
CA ASN A 451 0.62 12.99 -10.09
C ASN A 451 1.19 13.09 -8.68
N ASN A 452 1.18 14.27 -8.06
CA ASN A 452 1.51 14.40 -6.66
C ASN A 452 0.45 13.66 -5.82
N PRO A 453 0.85 12.72 -4.95
CA PRO A 453 -0.08 11.97 -4.11
C PRO A 453 -0.99 12.84 -3.23
N LEU A 454 -0.51 14.02 -2.80
CA LEU A 454 -1.22 15.00 -1.94
C LEU A 454 -2.35 15.71 -2.67
N THR A 455 -2.09 16.17 -3.89
CA THR A 455 -3.01 17.06 -4.63
C THR A 455 -3.72 16.34 -5.76
N GLY A 456 -3.23 15.18 -6.21
CA GLY A 456 -3.74 14.41 -7.34
C GLY A 456 -5.20 13.97 -7.22
N PRO A 457 -5.67 13.43 -6.08
CA PRO A 457 -7.08 13.07 -5.89
C PRO A 457 -8.00 14.29 -6.01
N LEU A 458 -7.67 15.40 -5.35
CA LEU A 458 -8.44 16.65 -5.45
C LEU A 458 -8.38 17.23 -6.87
N CYS A 459 -7.21 17.27 -7.52
CA CYS A 459 -7.06 17.74 -8.88
C CYS A 459 -7.91 16.93 -9.87
N ARG A 460 -8.09 15.62 -9.64
CA ARG A 460 -8.96 14.74 -10.44
C ARG A 460 -10.46 14.94 -10.15
N GLN A 461 -10.82 15.42 -8.96
CA GLN A 461 -12.18 15.86 -8.65
C GLN A 461 -12.51 17.21 -9.29
N VAL A 462 -11.54 18.12 -9.27
CA VAL A 462 -11.64 19.45 -9.89
C VAL A 462 -11.69 19.33 -11.41
N GLU A 463 -10.85 18.48 -12.00
CA GLU A 463 -10.72 18.33 -13.45
C GLU A 463 -10.40 16.88 -13.83
N THR A 464 -11.25 16.25 -14.64
CA THR A 464 -11.04 14.90 -15.17
C THR A 464 -9.92 14.85 -16.22
N ASP A 465 -9.43 13.65 -16.59
CA ASP A 465 -8.35 13.53 -17.58
C ASP A 465 -8.78 14.05 -18.97
N ALA A 466 -10.05 13.87 -19.33
CA ALA A 466 -10.62 14.39 -20.57
C ALA A 466 -10.71 15.93 -20.56
N GLU A 467 -11.20 16.51 -19.45
CA GLU A 467 -11.28 17.97 -19.29
C GLU A 467 -9.90 18.62 -19.29
N ARG A 468 -8.92 17.98 -18.63
CA ARG A 468 -7.52 18.41 -18.70
C ARG A 468 -7.01 18.43 -20.13
N GLY A 469 -7.24 17.36 -20.90
CA GLY A 469 -6.86 17.33 -22.31
C GLY A 469 -7.46 18.50 -23.10
N ALA A 470 -8.74 18.80 -22.87
CA ALA A 470 -9.44 19.92 -23.49
C ALA A 470 -8.90 21.29 -23.04
N ARG A 471 -8.58 21.47 -21.75
CA ARG A 471 -7.97 22.71 -21.23
C ARG A 471 -6.59 22.94 -21.83
N LEU A 472 -5.72 21.92 -21.81
CA LEU A 472 -4.35 22.07 -22.32
C LEU A 472 -4.31 22.43 -23.81
N ALA A 473 -5.31 21.98 -24.58
CA ALA A 473 -5.44 22.33 -25.99
C ALA A 473 -5.73 23.83 -26.23
N VAL A 474 -6.28 24.54 -25.24
CA VAL A 474 -6.72 25.94 -25.37
C VAL A 474 -6.02 26.91 -24.43
N LEU A 475 -5.26 26.43 -23.44
CA LEU A 475 -4.62 27.24 -22.41
C LEU A 475 -3.62 28.28 -22.97
N GLY A 476 -3.02 28.00 -24.12
CA GLY A 476 -1.98 28.83 -24.71
C GLY A 476 -0.64 28.68 -23.99
N ALA A 477 0.13 29.78 -23.89
CA ALA A 477 1.44 29.83 -23.24
C ALA A 477 1.51 30.97 -22.22
N PRO A 478 0.84 30.83 -21.06
CA PRO A 478 0.93 31.83 -19.99
C PRO A 478 2.37 31.92 -19.44
N THR A 479 2.84 33.14 -19.19
CA THR A 479 4.15 33.42 -18.58
C THR A 479 4.04 34.41 -17.43
N MET A 480 5.07 34.48 -16.59
CA MET A 480 5.28 35.57 -15.64
C MET A 480 6.67 36.13 -15.84
N ALA A 481 6.78 37.44 -16.09
CA ALA A 481 8.02 38.09 -16.48
C ALA A 481 8.67 37.41 -17.70
N GLY A 482 7.84 37.01 -18.68
CA GLY A 482 8.26 36.29 -19.88
C GLY A 482 8.72 34.84 -19.65
N ARG A 483 8.61 34.32 -18.43
CA ARG A 483 9.01 32.95 -18.06
C ARG A 483 7.81 32.04 -17.78
N ARG A 484 7.76 30.91 -18.49
CA ARG A 484 6.70 29.90 -18.35
C ARG A 484 6.82 29.12 -17.04
N ASP A 485 8.04 28.76 -16.67
CA ASP A 485 8.34 28.03 -15.45
C ASP A 485 7.96 28.83 -14.19
N LEU A 486 8.15 30.16 -14.21
CA LEU A 486 7.69 31.03 -13.11
C LEU A 486 6.17 31.03 -12.95
N ALA A 487 5.41 31.10 -14.05
CA ALA A 487 3.95 31.03 -14.00
C ALA A 487 3.47 29.69 -13.45
N GLN A 488 4.10 28.59 -13.88
CA GLN A 488 3.82 27.25 -13.40
C GLN A 488 4.16 27.11 -11.91
N HIS A 489 5.35 27.51 -11.47
CA HIS A 489 5.80 27.40 -10.07
C HIS A 489 4.95 28.26 -9.14
N PHE A 490 4.56 29.45 -9.60
CA PHE A 490 3.64 30.32 -8.87
C PHE A 490 2.30 29.62 -8.67
N GLY A 491 1.67 29.12 -9.75
CA GLY A 491 0.39 28.41 -9.68
C GLY A 491 0.46 27.18 -8.77
N VAL A 492 1.47 26.33 -8.94
CA VAL A 492 1.69 25.14 -8.11
C VAL A 492 1.87 25.50 -6.64
N SER A 493 2.68 26.52 -6.34
CA SER A 493 2.91 27.00 -4.97
C SER A 493 1.64 27.56 -4.33
N CYS A 494 0.81 28.30 -5.08
CA CYS A 494 -0.49 28.77 -4.59
C CYS A 494 -1.40 27.60 -4.19
N GLY A 495 -1.49 26.56 -5.02
CA GLY A 495 -2.29 25.37 -4.73
C GLY A 495 -1.79 24.61 -3.51
N LEU A 496 -0.47 24.40 -3.41
CA LEU A 496 0.14 23.73 -2.26
C LEU A 496 -0.04 24.54 -0.97
N ALA A 497 0.14 25.86 -1.00
CA ALA A 497 -0.04 26.71 0.18
C ALA A 497 -1.49 26.71 0.66
N ALA A 498 -2.46 26.69 -0.26
CA ALA A 498 -3.89 26.63 0.07
C ALA A 498 -4.31 25.28 0.67
N LEU A 499 -3.64 24.19 0.32
CA LEU A 499 -4.00 22.83 0.75
C LEU A 499 -3.21 22.31 1.94
N LEU A 500 -1.95 22.71 2.06
CA LEU A 500 -0.99 22.16 3.02
C LEU A 500 -0.44 23.24 3.97
N GLY A 501 -0.79 24.51 3.76
CA GLY A 501 -0.22 25.64 4.46
C GLY A 501 1.12 26.13 3.87
N PRO A 502 1.52 27.37 4.17
CA PRO A 502 2.70 28.01 3.57
C PRO A 502 4.02 27.29 3.88
N THR A 503 4.20 26.81 5.11
CA THR A 503 5.44 26.12 5.54
C THR A 503 5.65 24.79 4.81
N ALA A 504 4.58 24.02 4.61
CA ALA A 504 4.65 22.77 3.85
C ALA A 504 4.87 23.02 2.35
N ALA A 505 4.23 24.05 1.81
CA ALA A 505 4.42 24.46 0.42
C ALA A 505 5.86 24.91 0.14
N GLU A 506 6.46 25.68 1.04
CA GLU A 506 7.88 26.09 0.95
C GLU A 506 8.80 24.87 1.04
N THR A 507 8.56 23.96 1.98
CA THR A 507 9.37 22.74 2.15
C THR A 507 9.33 21.85 0.89
N VAL A 508 8.13 21.64 0.32
CA VAL A 508 7.95 20.87 -0.92
C VAL A 508 8.60 21.58 -2.11
N GLY A 509 8.46 22.90 -2.20
CA GLY A 509 9.08 23.72 -3.24
C GLY A 509 10.61 23.64 -3.20
N VAL A 510 11.22 23.85 -2.02
CA VAL A 510 12.68 23.76 -1.83
C VAL A 510 13.18 22.35 -2.11
N ALA A 511 12.50 21.31 -1.61
CA ALA A 511 12.88 19.92 -1.86
C ALA A 511 12.85 19.55 -3.36
N LYS A 512 11.88 20.08 -4.11
CA LYS A 512 11.81 19.94 -5.57
C LYS A 512 13.00 20.63 -6.25
N GLU A 513 13.26 21.91 -5.95
CA GLU A 513 14.37 22.64 -6.59
C GLU A 513 15.73 21.97 -6.30
N LEU A 514 15.92 21.43 -5.09
CA LEU A 514 17.08 20.60 -4.77
C LEU A 514 17.16 19.30 -5.59
N ALA A 515 16.02 18.67 -5.89
CA ALA A 515 15.96 17.47 -6.71
C ALA A 515 16.22 17.76 -8.20
N ASP A 516 15.69 18.87 -8.71
CA ASP A 516 15.88 19.31 -10.09
C ASP A 516 17.31 19.81 -10.33
N ALA A 517 17.91 20.50 -9.37
CA ALA A 517 19.33 20.88 -9.40
C ALA A 517 20.26 19.66 -9.49
N ARG A 518 19.91 18.55 -8.81
CA ARG A 518 20.64 17.27 -8.90
C ARG A 518 20.49 16.56 -10.25
N ARG A 519 19.48 16.93 -11.05
CA ARG A 519 19.22 16.36 -12.38
C ARG A 519 19.55 17.32 -13.52
N GLY A 520 20.16 18.47 -13.22
CA GLY A 520 20.64 19.44 -14.20
C GLY A 520 19.56 20.37 -14.78
N SER A 521 18.39 20.47 -14.15
CA SER A 521 17.29 21.35 -14.57
C SER A 521 16.83 22.35 -13.49
N GLY A 522 17.47 22.35 -12.32
CA GLY A 522 17.29 23.41 -11.32
C GLY A 522 17.96 24.70 -11.79
N PHE A 523 17.56 25.83 -11.18
CA PHE A 523 18.11 27.17 -11.43
C PHE A 523 19.64 27.22 -11.61
#